data_AF-A0A1G5G8X7-F1
#
_entry.id   AF-A0A1G5G8X7-F1
#
_cell.length_a   1.000
_cell.length_b   1.000
_cell.length_c   1.000
_cell.angle_alpha   90.00
_cell.angle_beta   90.00
_cell.angle_gamma   90.00
#
_symmetry.space_group_name_H-M   'P 1'
#
loop_
_entity.id
_entity.type
_entity.pdbx_description
1 polymer ?
#
loop_
_entity_poly.entity_id
_entity_poly.type
_entity_poly.pdbx_seq_one_letter_code
_entity_poly.pdbx_strand_id
1 'polypeptide(L)'
;MSKTIICESCGAAYEDSLRRCPFCGTATPEADENAYMDKLEETRLDLEEYGPKSMDKMKKSVLNTVFIGFIVILVITVLAVAMVWFDGFRDNRERNKRKEELLKDQGVTVGMLEVEINEM
;
A
#
# COMPACT_ATOMS: atom_id res chain seq x y z
N MET A 1 -12.90 56.38 26.42
CA MET A 1 -11.71 57.23 26.23
C MET A 1 -11.00 56.70 25.02
N SER A 2 -10.97 57.48 23.94
CA SER A 2 -10.21 57.11 22.75
C SER A 2 -8.71 57.32 23.03
N LYS A 3 -7.93 56.26 22.88
CA LYS A 3 -6.48 56.32 22.99
C LYS A 3 -5.92 56.69 21.62
N THR A 4 -5.01 57.66 21.57
CA THR A 4 -4.35 58.07 20.33
C THR A 4 -2.98 57.38 20.27
N ILE A 5 -2.70 56.71 19.15
CA ILE A 5 -1.42 56.07 18.87
C ILE A 5 -0.70 56.81 17.73
N ILE A 6 0.63 56.66 17.68
CA ILE A 6 1.46 57.23 16.62
C ILE A 6 1.86 56.08 15.69
N CYS A 7 1.69 56.27 14.38
CA CYS A 7 2.10 55.28 13.39
C CYS A 7 3.63 55.15 13.35
N GLU A 8 4.16 53.94 13.51
CA GLU A 8 5.60 53.70 13.40
C GLU A 8 6.13 53.85 11.96
N SER A 9 5.28 53.71 10.95
CA SER A 9 5.70 53.83 9.54
C SER A 9 5.66 55.25 8.99
N CYS A 10 4.73 56.10 9.43
CA CYS A 10 4.57 57.45 8.87
C CYS A 10 4.56 58.59 9.90
N GLY A 11 4.59 58.28 11.20
CA GLY A 11 4.61 59.27 12.28
C GLY A 11 3.29 60.00 12.53
N ALA A 12 2.22 59.67 11.80
CA ALA A 12 0.92 60.32 12.01
C ALA A 12 0.23 59.83 13.30
N ALA A 13 -0.42 60.75 14.02
CA ALA A 13 -1.21 60.45 15.20
C ALA A 13 -2.67 60.15 14.82
N TYR A 14 -3.21 59.01 15.26
CA TYR A 14 -4.57 58.58 14.96
C TYR A 14 -5.13 57.71 16.09
N GLU A 15 -6.43 57.42 16.01
CA GLU A 15 -7.15 56.68 17.04
C GLU A 15 -6.79 55.19 17.01
N ASP A 16 -6.54 54.61 18.19
CA ASP A 16 -6.14 53.20 18.40
C ASP A 16 -7.24 52.20 18.00
N SER A 17 -8.47 52.67 17.83
CA SER A 17 -9.60 51.86 17.36
C SER A 17 -9.48 51.47 15.88
N LEU A 18 -8.62 52.13 15.10
CA LEU A 18 -8.43 51.83 13.68
C LEU A 18 -7.36 50.74 13.49
N ARG A 19 -7.74 49.62 12.85
CA ARG A 19 -6.82 48.52 12.49
C ARG A 19 -5.72 48.90 11.50
N ARG A 20 -5.84 50.04 10.81
CA ARG A 20 -4.86 50.55 9.85
C ARG A 20 -4.72 52.05 10.02
N CYS A 21 -3.49 52.54 9.86
CA CYS A 21 -3.22 53.96 9.80
C CYS A 21 -3.97 54.58 8.60
N PRO A 22 -4.81 55.61 8.80
CA PRO A 22 -5.58 56.24 7.72
C PRO A 22 -4.70 57.06 6.76
N PHE A 23 -3.45 57.34 7.13
CA PHE A 23 -2.53 58.16 6.34
C PHE A 23 -1.65 57.34 5.41
N CYS A 24 -1.08 56.22 5.88
CA CYS A 24 -0.16 55.39 5.09
C CYS A 24 -0.67 53.97 4.82
N GLY A 25 -1.77 53.56 5.44
CA GLY A 25 -2.37 52.24 5.24
C GLY A 25 -1.68 51.08 5.97
N THR A 26 -0.60 51.32 6.72
CA THR A 26 0.06 50.29 7.53
C THR A 26 -0.89 49.76 8.59
N ALA A 27 -0.95 48.44 8.76
CA ALA A 27 -1.72 47.81 9.84
C ALA A 27 -1.14 48.16 11.21
N THR A 28 -2.00 48.27 12.22
CA THR A 28 -1.53 48.36 13.60
C THR A 28 -0.85 47.04 13.99
N PRO A 29 0.13 47.06 14.92
CA PRO A 29 0.83 45.85 15.36
C PRO A 29 -0.14 44.75 15.80
N GLU A 30 -1.19 45.10 16.55
CA GLU A 30 -2.21 44.16 16.99
C GLU A 30 -3.07 43.60 15.85
N ALA A 31 -3.31 44.37 14.78
CA ALA A 31 -4.05 43.88 13.62
C ALA A 31 -3.21 42.92 12.77
N ASP A 32 -1.89 43.13 12.70
CA ASP A 32 -0.95 42.26 11.99
C ASP A 32 -0.71 40.95 12.76
N GLU A 33 -0.58 41.02 14.09
CA GLU A 33 -0.45 39.83 14.94
C GLU A 33 -1.69 38.94 14.87
N ASN A 34 -2.90 39.51 14.95
CA ASN A 34 -4.12 38.72 14.86
C ASN A 34 -4.29 38.07 13.48
N ALA A 35 -3.94 38.78 12.40
CA ALA A 35 -3.96 38.20 11.05
C ALA A 35 -2.90 37.10 10.87
N TYR A 36 -1.75 37.25 11.50
CA TYR A 36 -0.71 36.21 11.54
C TYR A 36 -1.17 34.98 12.32
N MET A 37 -1.82 35.16 13.47
CA MET A 37 -2.33 34.07 14.31
C MET A 37 -3.49 33.31 13.65
N ASP A 38 -4.41 34.01 12.99
CA ASP A 38 -5.52 33.41 12.24
C ASP A 38 -5.00 32.50 11.11
N LYS A 39 -3.98 32.97 10.39
CA LYS A 39 -3.33 32.21 9.31
C LYS A 39 -2.59 30.96 9.82
N LEU A 40 -2.04 31.02 11.04
CA LEU A 40 -1.41 29.87 11.69
C LEU A 40 -2.44 28.82 12.14
N GLU A 41 -3.63 29.26 12.56
CA GLU A 41 -4.73 28.37 12.96
C GLU A 41 -5.32 27.63 11.75
N GLU A 42 -5.55 28.33 10.63
CA GLU A 42 -5.96 27.74 9.35
C GLU A 42 -4.96 26.67 8.88
N THR A 43 -3.65 26.99 8.94
CA THR A 43 -2.58 26.04 8.55
C THR A 43 -2.55 24.79 9.43
N ARG A 44 -2.91 24.90 10.73
CA ARG A 44 -2.98 23.75 11.64
C ARG A 44 -4.17 22.85 11.32
N LEU A 45 -5.34 23.43 11.06
CA LEU A 45 -6.56 22.70 10.74
C LEU A 45 -6.42 21.91 9.43
N ASP A 46 -5.78 22.50 8.41
CA ASP A 46 -5.50 21.83 7.14
C ASP A 46 -4.59 20.60 7.29
N LEU A 47 -3.59 20.67 8.18
CA LEU A 47 -2.71 19.53 8.47
C LEU A 47 -3.43 18.39 9.19
N GLU A 48 -4.30 18.73 10.14
CA GLU A 48 -5.03 17.76 10.97
C GLU A 48 -6.11 17.02 10.16
N GLU A 49 -6.72 17.66 9.16
CA GLU A 49 -7.66 17.02 8.26
C GLU A 49 -6.99 16.13 7.18
N TYR A 50 -5.78 16.47 6.73
CA TYR A 50 -5.07 15.69 5.70
C TYR A 50 -4.30 14.47 6.24
N GLY A 51 -3.88 14.52 7.50
CA GLY A 51 -3.10 13.45 8.16
C GLY A 51 -3.79 12.08 8.22
N PRO A 52 -5.08 11.97 8.58
CA PRO A 52 -5.75 10.68 8.72
C PRO A 52 -6.55 10.24 7.48
N LYS A 53 -7.03 11.15 6.61
CA LYS A 53 -7.92 10.80 5.48
C LYS A 53 -7.20 10.34 4.19
N SER A 54 -5.90 10.61 4.05
CA SER A 54 -5.12 10.27 2.85
C SER A 54 -4.66 8.80 2.80
N MET A 55 -4.53 8.16 3.96
CA MET A 55 -3.99 6.79 4.04
C MET A 55 -5.00 5.68 3.73
N ASP A 56 -6.28 5.89 3.99
CA ASP A 56 -7.30 4.85 3.77
C ASP A 56 -7.74 4.72 2.32
N LYS A 57 -7.76 5.83 1.56
CA LYS A 57 -8.07 5.80 0.13
C LYS A 57 -6.92 5.24 -0.71
N MET A 58 -5.67 5.43 -0.26
CA MET A 58 -4.49 4.94 -0.96
C MET A 58 -4.33 3.42 -0.80
N LYS A 59 -4.56 2.88 0.40
CA LYS A 59 -4.48 1.43 0.65
C LYS A 59 -5.42 0.63 -0.26
N LYS A 60 -6.64 1.11 -0.48
CA LYS A 60 -7.65 0.38 -1.28
C LYS A 60 -7.29 0.26 -2.76
N SER A 61 -6.60 1.27 -3.32
CA SER A 61 -6.19 1.24 -4.74
C SER A 61 -4.87 0.50 -4.95
N VAL A 62 -3.91 0.64 -4.03
CA VAL A 62 -2.62 -0.08 -4.11
C VAL A 62 -2.84 -1.58 -3.94
N LEU A 63 -3.75 -1.98 -3.05
CA LEU A 63 -4.02 -3.39 -2.79
C LEU A 63 -4.57 -4.10 -4.04
N ASN A 64 -5.52 -3.48 -4.76
CA ASN A 64 -6.09 -4.09 -5.98
C ASN A 64 -5.06 -4.22 -7.11
N THR A 65 -4.19 -3.23 -7.32
CA THR A 65 -3.12 -3.32 -8.33
C THR A 65 -2.09 -4.39 -7.98
N VAL A 66 -1.72 -4.51 -6.70
CA VAL A 66 -0.79 -5.55 -6.22
C VAL A 66 -1.43 -6.95 -6.32
N PHE A 67 -2.72 -7.07 -6.01
CA PHE A 67 -3.45 -8.34 -6.16
C PHE A 67 -3.49 -8.83 -7.62
N ILE A 68 -3.70 -7.93 -8.58
CA ILE A 68 -3.69 -8.29 -10.01
C ILE A 68 -2.30 -8.80 -10.43
N GLY A 69 -1.23 -8.12 -10.02
CA GLY A 69 0.15 -8.56 -10.29
C GLY A 69 0.45 -9.94 -9.70
N PHE A 70 -0.02 -10.19 -8.46
CA PHE A 70 0.16 -11.48 -7.80
C PHE A 70 -0.54 -12.63 -8.53
N ILE A 71 -1.77 -12.41 -9.02
CA ILE A 71 -2.53 -13.41 -9.77
C ILE A 71 -1.81 -13.80 -11.06
N VAL A 72 -1.27 -12.83 -11.81
CA VAL A 72 -0.55 -13.12 -13.07
C VAL A 72 0.70 -13.96 -12.81
N ILE A 73 1.47 -13.62 -11.77
CA ILE A 73 2.66 -14.39 -11.38
C ILE A 73 2.27 -15.82 -10.96
N LEU A 74 1.21 -15.97 -10.16
CA LEU A 74 0.72 -17.29 -9.77
C LEU A 74 0.34 -18.15 -10.98
N VAL A 75 -0.38 -17.61 -11.95
CA VAL A 75 -0.78 -18.37 -13.15
C VAL A 75 0.46 -18.85 -13.93
N ILE A 76 1.47 -17.99 -14.10
CA ILE A 76 2.71 -18.36 -14.80
C ILE A 76 3.47 -19.45 -14.03
N THR A 77 3.57 -19.33 -12.71
CA THR A 77 4.26 -20.34 -11.89
C THR A 77 3.54 -21.69 -11.93
N VAL A 78 2.21 -21.71 -11.86
CA VAL A 78 1.42 -22.95 -11.95
C VAL A 78 1.59 -23.61 -13.32
N LEU A 79 1.59 -22.84 -14.40
CA LEU A 79 1.80 -23.38 -15.75
C LEU A 79 3.21 -23.95 -15.91
N ALA A 80 4.24 -23.26 -15.42
CA ALA A 80 5.62 -23.75 -15.47
C ALA A 80 5.79 -25.04 -14.66
N VAL A 81 5.23 -25.10 -13.45
CA VAL A 81 5.24 -26.30 -12.62
C VAL A 81 4.47 -27.43 -13.29
N ALA A 82 3.31 -27.16 -13.88
CA ALA A 82 2.53 -28.17 -14.60
C ALA A 82 3.29 -28.74 -15.80
N MET A 83 4.01 -27.91 -16.58
CA MET A 83 4.85 -28.41 -17.68
C MET A 83 5.98 -29.33 -17.16
N VAL A 84 6.71 -28.89 -16.12
CA VAL A 84 7.80 -29.69 -15.53
C VAL A 84 7.27 -31.00 -14.94
N TRP A 85 6.14 -30.96 -14.24
CA TRP A 85 5.48 -32.15 -13.72
C TRP A 85 4.95 -33.04 -14.82
N PHE A 86 4.41 -32.48 -15.91
CA PHE A 86 3.86 -33.27 -17.02
C PHE A 86 4.96 -33.99 -17.80
N ASP A 87 6.07 -33.30 -18.11
CA ASP A 87 7.24 -33.91 -18.74
C ASP A 87 7.87 -34.97 -17.83
N GLY A 88 8.04 -34.63 -16.54
CA GLY A 88 8.52 -35.55 -15.52
C GLY A 88 7.59 -36.75 -15.30
N PHE A 89 6.28 -36.57 -15.36
CA PHE A 89 5.29 -37.65 -15.23
C PHE A 89 5.34 -38.58 -16.44
N ARG A 90 5.54 -38.03 -17.64
CA ARG A 90 5.71 -38.80 -18.87
C ARG A 90 6.97 -39.68 -18.80
N ASP A 91 8.09 -39.10 -18.38
CA ASP A 91 9.36 -39.81 -18.20
C ASP A 91 9.32 -40.80 -17.02
N ASN A 92 8.70 -40.42 -15.91
CA ASN A 92 8.55 -41.27 -14.73
C ASN A 92 7.73 -42.54 -15.03
N ARG A 93 6.77 -42.46 -15.97
CA ARG A 93 6.03 -43.64 -16.44
C ARG A 93 6.95 -44.63 -17.15
N GLU A 94 7.90 -44.17 -17.95
CA GLU A 94 8.87 -45.03 -18.63
C GLU A 94 9.90 -45.59 -17.65
N ARG A 95 10.37 -44.77 -16.70
CA ARG A 95 11.29 -45.24 -15.65
C ARG A 95 10.64 -46.29 -14.74
N ASN A 96 9.34 -46.16 -14.44
CA ASN A 96 8.62 -47.15 -13.66
C ASN A 96 8.49 -48.48 -14.42
N LYS A 97 8.24 -48.45 -15.73
CA LYS A 97 8.27 -49.67 -16.55
C LYS A 97 9.64 -50.34 -16.59
N ARG A 98 10.72 -49.57 -16.77
CA ARG A 98 12.09 -50.12 -16.71
C ARG A 98 12.42 -50.70 -15.34
N LYS A 99 11.95 -50.07 -14.25
CA LYS A 99 12.09 -50.62 -12.90
C LYS A 99 11.32 -51.93 -12.74
N GLU A 100 10.09 -52.01 -13.25
CA GLU A 100 9.31 -53.25 -13.23
C GLU A 100 9.98 -54.37 -14.04
N GLU A 101 10.59 -54.06 -15.19
CA GLU A 101 11.37 -55.01 -15.98
C GLU A 101 12.62 -55.49 -15.24
N LEU A 102 13.37 -54.59 -14.59
CA LEU A 102 14.54 -54.94 -13.78
C LEU A 102 14.15 -55.77 -12.54
N LEU A 103 13.01 -55.49 -11.90
CA LEU A 103 12.51 -56.26 -10.77
C LEU A 103 12.06 -57.68 -11.18
N LYS A 104 11.51 -57.84 -12.39
CA LYS A 104 11.20 -59.16 -12.97
C LYS A 104 12.45 -59.98 -13.25
N ASP A 105 13.53 -59.35 -13.71
CA ASP A 105 14.83 -60.02 -13.92
C ASP A 105 15.45 -60.47 -12.58
N GLN A 106 15.18 -59.72 -11.51
CA GLN A 106 15.52 -60.12 -10.13
C GLN A 106 14.53 -61.11 -9.50
N GLY A 107 13.55 -61.64 -10.25
CA GLY A 107 12.57 -62.62 -9.76
C GLY A 107 11.55 -62.07 -8.77
N VAL A 108 11.45 -60.75 -8.62
CA VAL A 108 10.50 -60.09 -7.71
C VAL A 108 9.27 -59.65 -8.51
N THR A 109 8.20 -60.45 -8.46
CA THR A 109 6.91 -60.11 -9.07
C THR A 109 6.17 -59.11 -8.19
N VAL A 110 6.24 -57.82 -8.53
CA VAL A 110 5.37 -56.78 -7.95
C VAL A 110 4.03 -56.81 -8.68
N GLY A 111 3.32 -57.93 -8.55
CA GLY A 111 1.92 -58.08 -8.90
C GLY A 111 1.17 -58.28 -7.60
N MET A 112 0.18 -57.43 -7.36
CA MET A 112 -0.85 -57.58 -6.34
C MET A 112 -1.12 -59.07 -6.08
N LEU A 113 -0.79 -59.55 -4.88
CA LEU A 113 -0.93 -60.95 -4.50
C LEU A 113 -2.44 -61.29 -4.45
N GLU A 114 -3.01 -61.71 -5.58
CA GLU A 114 -4.18 -62.59 -5.57
C GLU A 114 -3.71 -63.91 -4.95
N VAL A 115 -4.04 -64.07 -3.67
CA VAL A 115 -3.99 -65.37 -3.00
C VAL A 115 -5.12 -66.19 -3.62
N GLU A 116 -4.81 -66.91 -4.69
CA GLU A 116 -5.62 -68.05 -5.10
C GLU A 116 -5.39 -69.16 -4.06
N ILE A 117 -6.34 -69.27 -3.14
CA ILE A 117 -6.46 -70.39 -2.19
C ILE A 117 -6.74 -71.62 -3.05
N ASN A 118 -5.74 -72.49 -3.21
CA ASN A 118 -5.94 -73.83 -3.77
C ASN A 118 -6.71 -74.68 -2.75
N GLU A 119 -7.94 -75.08 -3.10
CA GLU A 119 -8.68 -76.13 -2.40
C GLU A 119 -7.92 -77.47 -2.53
N MET A 120 -7.58 -78.06 -1.38
CA MET A 120 -7.35 -79.51 -1.20
C MET A 120 -8.00 -79.95 0.10
#